data_AF-A0A6A8MLN8-F1
#
_entry.id   AF-A0A6A8MLN8-F1
#
_cell.length_a   1.000
_cell.length_b   1.000
_cell.length_c   1.000
_cell.angle_alpha   90.00
_cell.angle_beta   90.00
_cell.angle_gamma   90.00
#
_symmetry.space_group_name_H-M   'P 1'
#
loop_
_entity.id
_entity.type
_entity.pdbx_description
1 polymer ?
#
loop_
_entity_poly.entity_id
_entity_poly.type
_entity_poly.pdbx_seq_one_letter_code
_entity_poly.pdbx_strand_id
1 'polypeptide(L)'
;KESSKEMMALLKLSEYQSNIRMHSESKYGDAKELENMALQTVEIVNLFDRLSIEAGEKIPLPYEVRQWAISKILDCADKWEIRFSDIFAILINTIGKDLLKESIRIQQIRDIYGIRAVDEIRNELNIT
;
A
#
# COMPACT_ATOMS: atom_id res chain seq x y z
N LYS A 1 -8.02 -9.77 28.74
CA LYS A 1 -6.64 -9.40 28.33
C LYS A 1 -6.56 -9.17 26.81
N GLU A 2 -7.48 -9.71 25.98
CA GLU A 2 -7.57 -9.38 24.54
C GLU A 2 -7.90 -7.92 24.25
N SER A 3 -8.83 -7.29 25.00
CA SER A 3 -9.28 -5.91 24.77
C SER A 3 -8.14 -4.88 24.69
N SER A 4 -7.02 -5.07 25.41
CA SER A 4 -5.89 -4.14 25.35
C SER A 4 -5.04 -4.31 24.08
N LYS A 5 -4.90 -5.55 23.56
CA LYS A 5 -4.14 -5.83 22.34
C LYS A 5 -4.90 -5.37 21.10
N GLU A 6 -6.21 -5.64 21.06
CA GLU A 6 -7.11 -5.15 20.01
C GLU A 6 -7.15 -3.62 19.98
N MET A 7 -7.26 -2.98 21.14
CA MET A 7 -7.23 -1.51 21.24
C MET A 7 -5.90 -0.93 20.75
N MET A 8 -4.76 -1.57 21.07
CA MET A 8 -3.46 -1.17 20.52
C MET A 8 -3.38 -1.35 19.00
N ALA A 9 -3.95 -2.43 18.45
CA ALA A 9 -3.99 -2.68 17.02
C ALA A 9 -4.79 -1.60 16.27
N LEU A 10 -5.96 -1.24 16.80
CA LEU A 10 -6.81 -0.18 16.25
C LEU A 10 -6.13 1.20 16.33
N LEU A 11 -5.45 1.50 17.43
CA LEU A 11 -4.68 2.74 17.57
C LEU A 11 -3.56 2.82 16.54
N LYS A 12 -2.80 1.73 16.35
CA LYS A 12 -1.72 1.65 15.35
C LYS A 12 -2.25 1.76 13.92
N LEU A 13 -3.39 1.16 13.64
CA LEU A 13 -4.07 1.29 12.35
C LEU A 13 -4.48 2.74 12.09
N SER A 14 -5.08 3.40 13.09
CA SER A 14 -5.49 4.81 12.99
C SER A 14 -4.29 5.73 12.78
N GLU A 15 -3.20 5.51 13.51
CA GLU A 15 -1.93 6.23 13.35
C GLU A 15 -1.38 6.09 11.92
N TYR A 16 -1.33 4.86 11.40
CA TYR A 16 -0.91 4.56 10.04
C TYR A 16 -1.80 5.27 8.99
N GLN A 17 -3.12 5.15 9.10
CA GLN A 17 -4.06 5.81 8.19
C GLN A 17 -3.91 7.33 8.20
N SER A 18 -3.67 7.91 9.37
CA SER A 18 -3.42 9.34 9.53
C SER A 18 -2.11 9.75 8.84
N ASN A 19 -1.02 9.00 9.02
CA ASN A 19 0.27 9.26 8.39
C ASN A 19 0.19 9.22 6.86
N ILE A 20 -0.42 8.17 6.29
CA ILE A 20 -0.62 8.06 4.84
C ILE A 20 -1.44 9.24 4.30
N ARG A 21 -2.46 9.69 5.06
CA ARG A 21 -3.26 10.86 4.69
C ARG A 21 -2.43 12.13 4.69
N MET A 22 -1.66 12.39 5.76
CA MET A 22 -0.78 13.56 5.84
C MET A 22 0.23 13.61 4.69
N HIS A 23 0.85 12.48 4.35
CA HIS A 23 1.74 12.39 3.19
C HIS A 23 0.99 12.70 1.87
N SER A 24 -0.24 12.20 1.71
CA SER A 24 -1.05 12.45 0.51
C SER A 24 -1.50 13.91 0.34
N GLU A 25 -1.62 14.64 1.44
CA GLU A 25 -1.95 16.07 1.42
C GLU A 25 -0.77 16.92 0.95
N SER A 26 0.47 16.42 1.05
CA SER A 26 1.66 17.14 0.60
C SER A 26 1.59 17.49 -0.88
N LYS A 27 1.91 18.75 -1.20
CA LYS A 27 1.88 19.28 -2.58
C LYS A 27 3.09 18.86 -3.41
N TYR A 28 4.20 18.58 -2.76
CA TYR A 28 5.45 18.15 -3.37
C TYR A 28 5.96 16.96 -2.58
N GLY A 29 6.50 15.98 -3.29
CA GLY A 29 7.11 14.81 -2.70
C GLY A 29 7.95 14.09 -3.73
N ASP A 30 8.89 13.28 -3.25
CA ASP A 30 9.83 12.55 -4.09
C ASP A 30 9.55 11.06 -4.03
N ALA A 31 10.20 10.29 -4.91
CA ALA A 31 10.15 8.83 -4.91
C ALA A 31 10.49 8.22 -3.54
N LYS A 32 11.37 8.87 -2.77
CA LYS A 32 11.73 8.46 -1.40
C LYS A 32 10.55 8.55 -0.41
N GLU A 33 9.67 9.53 -0.57
CA GLU A 33 8.47 9.63 0.27
C GLU A 33 7.47 8.52 -0.05
N LEU A 34 7.31 8.18 -1.33
CA LEU A 34 6.49 7.03 -1.74
C LEU A 34 7.06 5.71 -1.21
N GLU A 35 8.38 5.56 -1.23
CA GLU A 35 9.07 4.41 -0.62
C GLU A 35 8.78 4.32 0.88
N ASN A 36 8.85 5.44 1.61
CA ASN A 36 8.50 5.48 3.03
C ASN A 36 7.03 5.09 3.27
N MET A 37 6.10 5.57 2.44
CA MET A 37 4.68 5.18 2.53
C MET A 37 4.49 3.68 2.26
N ALA A 38 5.21 3.12 1.29
CA ALA A 38 5.19 1.69 1.00
C ALA A 38 5.78 0.87 2.15
N LEU A 39 6.88 1.32 2.76
CA LEU A 39 7.50 0.68 3.94
C LEU A 39 6.53 0.66 5.13
N GLN A 40 5.89 1.80 5.44
CA GLN A 40 4.88 1.87 6.50
C GLN A 40 3.71 0.89 6.24
N THR A 41 3.34 0.70 4.97
CA THR A 41 2.29 -0.24 4.58
C THR A 41 2.71 -1.69 4.85
N VAL A 42 3.97 -2.04 4.61
CA VAL A 42 4.50 -3.37 4.93
C VAL A 42 4.63 -3.58 6.43
N GLU A 43 5.07 -2.55 7.17
CA GLU A 43 5.19 -2.61 8.62
C GLU A 43 3.84 -2.86 9.29
N ILE A 44 2.77 -2.19 8.85
CA ILE A 44 1.44 -2.41 9.42
C ILE A 44 0.92 -3.80 9.07
N VAL A 45 1.14 -4.30 7.85
CA VAL A 45 0.78 -5.68 7.46
C VAL A 45 1.49 -6.69 8.36
N ASN A 46 2.82 -6.56 8.52
CA ASN A 46 3.61 -7.45 9.38
C ASN A 46 3.23 -7.36 10.87
N LEU A 47 2.78 -6.19 11.33
CA LEU A 47 2.31 -6.01 12.70
C LEU A 47 0.98 -6.74 12.92
N PHE A 48 0.04 -6.63 11.98
CA PHE A 48 -1.23 -7.37 12.04
C PHE A 48 -1.03 -8.88 11.90
N ASP A 49 -0.14 -9.34 11.03
CA ASP A 49 0.18 -10.76 10.90
C ASP A 49 0.77 -11.34 12.20
N ARG A 50 1.68 -10.60 12.86
CA ARG A 50 2.21 -11.00 14.18
C ARG A 50 1.12 -11.04 15.26
N LEU A 51 0.27 -10.01 15.31
CA LEU A 51 -0.84 -9.98 16.25
C LEU A 51 -1.82 -11.13 16.02
N SER A 52 -2.07 -11.49 14.77
CA SER A 52 -2.90 -12.64 14.40
C SER A 52 -2.31 -13.96 14.89
N ILE A 53 -1.00 -14.17 14.74
CA ILE A 53 -0.31 -15.35 15.26
C ILE A 53 -0.39 -15.40 16.79
N GLU A 54 -0.17 -14.27 17.47
CA GLU A 54 -0.22 -14.18 18.94
C GLU A 54 -1.62 -14.36 19.53
N ALA A 55 -2.65 -13.90 18.83
CA ALA A 55 -4.04 -13.99 19.26
C ALA A 55 -4.65 -15.37 18.96
N GLY A 56 -4.02 -16.18 18.08
CA GLY A 56 -4.58 -17.45 17.60
C GLY A 56 -5.81 -17.27 16.70
N GLU A 57 -6.24 -16.03 16.47
CA GLU A 57 -7.33 -15.65 15.59
C GLU A 57 -6.77 -15.01 14.32
N LYS A 58 -7.35 -15.36 13.16
CA LYS A 58 -7.05 -14.71 11.89
C LYS A 58 -7.64 -13.30 11.90
N ILE A 59 -6.88 -12.34 12.42
CA ILE A 59 -7.13 -10.90 12.23
C ILE A 59 -6.07 -10.36 11.25
N PRO A 60 -6.09 -10.79 9.97
CA PRO A 60 -5.23 -10.18 8.97
C PRO A 60 -5.65 -8.72 8.77
N LEU A 61 -4.71 -7.89 8.34
CA LEU A 61 -5.06 -6.53 7.93
C LEU A 61 -6.15 -6.58 6.84
N PRO A 62 -7.27 -5.83 6.99
CA PRO A 62 -8.33 -5.84 6.00
C PRO A 62 -7.80 -5.50 4.61
N TYR A 63 -8.24 -6.26 3.61
CA TYR A 63 -7.83 -6.07 2.22
C TYR A 63 -8.10 -4.64 1.73
N GLU A 64 -9.20 -4.05 2.18
CA GLU A 64 -9.61 -2.69 1.86
C GLU A 64 -8.56 -1.66 2.30
N VAL A 65 -7.89 -1.88 3.43
CA VAL A 65 -6.84 -0.99 3.94
C VAL A 65 -5.59 -1.09 3.05
N ARG A 66 -5.22 -2.31 2.63
CA ARG A 66 -4.09 -2.51 1.70
C ARG A 66 -4.35 -1.87 0.35
N GLN A 67 -5.54 -2.12 -0.21
CA GLN A 67 -5.95 -1.54 -1.48
C GLN A 67 -6.01 -0.01 -1.39
N TRP A 68 -6.55 0.54 -0.30
CA TRP A 68 -6.61 1.98 -0.06
C TRP A 68 -5.21 2.61 0.01
N ALA A 69 -4.28 1.99 0.73
CA ALA A 69 -2.91 2.46 0.87
C ALA A 69 -2.17 2.53 -0.47
N ILE A 70 -2.19 1.44 -1.25
CA ILE A 70 -1.55 1.40 -2.58
C ILE A 70 -2.19 2.43 -3.50
N SER A 71 -3.53 2.56 -3.45
CA SER A 71 -4.21 3.57 -4.24
C SER A 71 -3.79 4.98 -3.86
N LYS A 72 -3.59 5.27 -2.58
CA LYS A 72 -3.10 6.58 -2.12
C LYS A 72 -1.68 6.85 -2.56
N ILE A 73 -0.80 5.85 -2.51
CA ILE A 73 0.57 5.97 -3.02
C ILE A 73 0.56 6.30 -4.52
N LEU A 74 -0.30 5.65 -5.31
CA LEU A 74 -0.46 5.95 -6.75
C LEU A 74 -1.03 7.35 -7.00
N ASP A 75 -2.02 7.79 -6.20
CA ASP A 75 -2.55 9.16 -6.27
C ASP A 75 -1.44 10.21 -5.98
N CYS A 76 -0.56 9.93 -5.00
CA CYS A 76 0.58 10.80 -4.71
C CYS A 76 1.59 10.80 -5.86
N ALA A 77 1.87 9.63 -6.43
CA ALA A 77 2.79 9.50 -7.55
C ALA A 77 2.31 10.28 -8.78
N ASP A 78 1.01 10.24 -9.08
CA ASP A 78 0.37 11.05 -10.12
C ASP A 78 0.54 12.55 -9.84
N LYS A 79 0.18 12.97 -8.62
CA LYS A 79 0.26 14.39 -8.20
C LYS A 79 1.69 14.95 -8.27
N TRP A 80 2.69 14.12 -7.97
CA TRP A 80 4.10 14.51 -8.02
C TRP A 80 4.76 14.19 -9.37
N GLU A 81 3.96 13.80 -10.37
CA GLU A 81 4.39 13.48 -11.74
C GLU A 81 5.52 12.43 -11.79
N ILE A 82 5.51 11.48 -10.85
CA ILE A 82 6.50 10.41 -10.77
C ILE A 82 6.18 9.35 -11.84
N ARG A 83 7.23 8.91 -12.54
CA ARG A 83 7.10 7.93 -13.61
C ARG A 83 6.60 6.59 -13.08
N PHE A 84 5.70 5.96 -13.84
CA PHE A 84 5.14 4.65 -13.50
C PHE A 84 6.21 3.61 -13.18
N SER A 85 7.26 3.51 -14.01
CA SER A 85 8.35 2.54 -13.81
C SER A 85 9.04 2.68 -12.46
N ASP A 86 9.23 3.92 -11.99
CA ASP A 86 9.91 4.20 -10.73
C ASP A 86 9.03 3.79 -9.55
N ILE A 87 7.75 4.20 -9.56
CA ILE A 87 6.84 3.83 -8.48
C ILE A 87 6.51 2.33 -8.50
N PHE A 88 6.39 1.72 -9.68
CA PHE A 88 6.13 0.29 -9.80
C PHE A 88 7.30 -0.54 -9.26
N ALA A 89 8.54 -0.15 -9.56
CA ALA A 89 9.72 -0.78 -8.98
C ALA A 89 9.75 -0.66 -7.45
N ILE A 90 9.44 0.51 -6.89
CA ILE A 90 9.34 0.72 -5.44
C ILE A 90 8.27 -0.19 -4.83
N LEU A 91 7.07 -0.23 -5.42
CA LEU A 91 5.98 -1.06 -4.91
C LEU A 91 6.32 -2.55 -4.96
N ILE A 92 6.93 -3.04 -6.04
CA ILE A 92 7.36 -4.44 -6.15
C ILE A 92 8.44 -4.77 -5.14
N ASN A 93 9.48 -3.93 -5.03
CA ASN A 93 10.62 -4.19 -4.16
C ASN A 93 10.26 -4.11 -2.68
N THR A 94 9.36 -3.19 -2.32
CA THR A 94 9.00 -2.95 -0.93
C THR A 94 7.84 -3.83 -0.49
N ILE A 95 6.69 -3.79 -1.19
CA ILE A 95 5.47 -4.51 -0.79
C ILE A 95 5.52 -5.98 -1.20
N GLY A 96 6.15 -6.27 -2.35
CA GLY A 96 6.19 -7.61 -2.91
C GLY A 96 5.08 -7.85 -3.94
N LYS A 97 5.40 -8.72 -4.89
CA LYS A 97 4.61 -9.02 -6.08
C LYS A 97 3.21 -9.56 -5.77
N ASP A 98 3.11 -10.47 -4.81
CA ASP A 98 1.85 -11.16 -4.49
C ASP A 98 0.84 -10.22 -3.82
N LEU A 99 1.28 -9.45 -2.81
CA LEU A 99 0.44 -8.47 -2.14
C LEU A 99 0.02 -7.33 -3.07
N LEU A 100 0.92 -6.88 -3.94
CA LEU A 100 0.62 -5.86 -4.92
C LEU A 100 -0.42 -6.36 -5.93
N LYS A 101 -0.27 -7.58 -6.44
CA LYS A 101 -1.22 -8.21 -7.38
C LYS A 101 -2.65 -8.24 -6.83
N GLU A 102 -2.80 -8.60 -5.56
CA GLU A 102 -4.12 -8.63 -4.94
C GLU A 102 -4.70 -7.22 -4.77
N SER A 103 -3.87 -6.25 -4.40
CA SER A 103 -4.32 -4.95 -3.88
C SER A 103 -4.33 -3.82 -4.93
N ILE A 104 -3.83 -4.07 -6.14
CA ILE A 104 -3.69 -3.05 -7.18
C ILE A 104 -4.98 -2.89 -7.99
N ARG A 105 -5.40 -1.66 -8.21
CA ARG A 105 -6.57 -1.35 -9.05
C ARG A 105 -6.13 -1.02 -10.47
N ILE A 106 -6.29 -1.99 -11.38
CA ILE A 106 -5.93 -1.83 -12.81
C ILE A 106 -6.60 -0.60 -13.43
N GLN A 107 -7.84 -0.32 -13.06
CA GLN A 107 -8.56 0.86 -13.54
C GLN A 107 -7.86 2.16 -13.14
N GLN A 108 -7.41 2.29 -11.89
CA GLN A 108 -6.68 3.47 -11.43
C GLN A 108 -5.40 3.69 -12.25
N ILE A 109 -4.67 2.62 -12.54
CA ILE A 109 -3.40 2.72 -13.28
C ILE A 109 -3.64 3.07 -14.74
N ARG A 110 -4.69 2.49 -15.34
CA ARG A 110 -5.11 2.88 -16.69
C ARG A 110 -5.47 4.37 -16.74
N ASP A 111 -6.16 4.87 -15.72
CA ASP A 111 -6.67 6.24 -15.71
C ASP A 111 -5.55 7.26 -15.43
N ILE A 112 -4.51 6.89 -14.65
CA ILE A 112 -3.33 7.74 -14.35
C ILE A 112 -2.26 7.63 -15.46
N TYR A 113 -1.81 6.41 -15.77
CA TYR A 113 -0.63 6.15 -16.60
C TYR A 113 -0.95 5.58 -17.99
N GLY A 114 -2.22 5.29 -18.28
CA GLY A 114 -2.68 4.78 -19.56
C GLY A 114 -2.55 3.26 -19.73
N ILE A 115 -2.94 2.77 -20.91
CA ILE A 115 -3.02 1.33 -21.22
C ILE A 115 -1.64 0.64 -21.21
N ARG A 116 -0.55 1.36 -21.52
CA ARG A 116 0.81 0.78 -21.56
C ARG A 116 1.28 0.33 -20.17
N ALA A 117 1.02 1.11 -19.14
CA ALA A 117 1.34 0.75 -17.77
C ALA A 117 0.52 -0.47 -17.30
N VAL A 118 -0.73 -0.58 -17.76
CA VAL A 118 -1.56 -1.75 -17.50
C VAL A 118 -0.96 -3.02 -18.12
N ASP A 119 -0.49 -2.94 -19.35
CA ASP A 119 0.13 -4.08 -20.03
C ASP A 119 1.45 -4.50 -19.34
N GLU A 120 2.25 -3.53 -18.89
CA GLU A 120 3.46 -3.78 -18.09
C GLU A 120 3.13 -4.52 -16.79
N ILE A 121 2.10 -4.08 -16.06
CA ILE A 121 1.64 -4.75 -14.84
C ILE A 121 1.12 -6.15 -15.11
N ARG A 122 0.35 -6.34 -16.19
CA ARG A 122 -0.19 -7.66 -16.53
C ARG A 122 0.91 -8.65 -16.85
N ASN A 123 1.92 -8.21 -17.61
CA ASN A 123 3.10 -9.00 -17.94
C ASN A 123 3.94 -9.30 -16.70
N GLU A 124 4.21 -8.30 -15.86
CA GLU A 124 5.01 -8.50 -14.66
C GLU A 124 4.27 -9.31 -13.61
N LEU A 125 3.06 -8.91 -13.19
CA LEU A 125 2.29 -9.58 -12.15
C LEU A 125 1.62 -10.90 -12.60
N ASN A 126 1.83 -11.34 -13.86
CA ASN A 126 1.17 -12.51 -14.46
C ASN A 126 -0.35 -12.48 -14.21
N ILE A 127 -0.98 -11.32 -14.45
CA ILE A 127 -2.44 -11.16 -14.35
C ILE A 127 -2.98 -11.43 -15.74
N THR A 128 -3.58 -12.61 -15.92
CA THR A 128 -4.17 -13.07 -17.18
C THR A 128 -5.53 -12.40 -17.43
#